data_AF-A0A2E3WXI8-F1
#
_entry.id   AF-A0A2E3WXI8-F1
#
_cell.length_a   1.000
_cell.length_b   1.000
_cell.length_c   1.000
_cell.angle_alpha   90.00
_cell.angle_beta   90.00
_cell.angle_gamma   90.00
#
_symmetry.space_group_name_H-M   'P 1'
#
loop_
_entity.id
_entity.type
_entity.pdbx_description
1 polymer ?
#
loop_
_entity_poly.entity_id
_entity_poly.type
_entity_poly.pdbx_seq_one_letter_code
_entity_poly.pdbx_strand_id
1 'polypeptide(L)'
;MAHVIQSAQTYTKTLFILLFLTVVTVAVSYVDLGQGANTFVALAVASVKAYFVGATFMNLKHSGPTNIAIFVVSVFFLAVLYIFSVADIWTRVIHAPVL
;
A
#
# COMPACT_ATOMS: atom_id res chain seq x y z
N MET A 1 -30.79 17.19 3.36
CA MET A 1 -29.87 16.57 2.38
C MET A 1 -28.67 17.50 2.20
N ALA A 2 -27.71 17.44 3.12
CA ALA A 2 -26.52 18.29 3.06
C ALA A 2 -25.46 17.58 2.20
N HIS A 3 -25.31 18.07 0.96
CA HIS A 3 -24.29 17.61 0.04
C HIS A 3 -22.94 18.16 0.51
N VAL A 4 -22.23 17.40 1.35
CA VAL A 4 -20.86 17.73 1.79
C VAL A 4 -19.93 17.44 0.62
N ILE A 5 -19.82 18.38 -0.32
CA ILE A 5 -18.78 18.36 -1.32
C ILE A 5 -17.47 18.61 -0.58
N GLN A 6 -16.69 17.55 -0.35
CA GLN A 6 -15.27 17.71 -0.06
C GLN A 6 -14.69 18.57 -1.20
N SER A 7 -14.24 19.77 -0.86
CA SER A 7 -13.72 20.75 -1.82
C SER A 7 -12.81 20.07 -2.83
N ALA A 8 -13.01 20.36 -4.14
CA ALA A 8 -12.15 19.87 -5.22
C ALA A 8 -10.66 20.09 -4.92
N GLN A 9 -10.36 21.15 -4.15
CA GLN A 9 -9.03 21.49 -3.69
C GLN A 9 -8.35 20.41 -2.83
N THR A 10 -9.10 19.65 -2.03
CA THR A 10 -8.57 18.54 -1.22
C THR A 10 -8.14 17.38 -2.12
N TYR A 11 -8.96 17.03 -3.11
CA TYR A 11 -8.63 15.99 -4.08
C TYR A 11 -7.42 16.36 -4.95
N THR A 12 -7.35 17.61 -5.43
CA THR A 12 -6.22 18.08 -6.23
C THR A 12 -4.91 18.05 -5.44
N LYS A 13 -4.91 18.47 -4.16
CA LYS A 13 -3.71 18.39 -3.30
C LYS A 13 -3.26 16.95 -3.08
N THR A 14 -4.18 16.04 -2.77
CA THR A 14 -3.83 14.62 -2.60
C THR A 14 -3.34 14.00 -3.91
N LEU A 15 -3.89 14.40 -5.06
CA LEU A 15 -3.40 13.95 -6.37
C LEU A 15 -1.92 14.30 -6.55
N PHE A 16 -1.52 15.55 -6.29
CA PHE A 16 -0.11 15.95 -6.38
C PHE A 16 0.79 15.19 -5.39
N ILE A 17 0.32 14.95 -4.17
CA ILE A 17 1.05 14.14 -3.18
C ILE A 17 1.24 12.70 -3.68
N LEU A 18 0.20 12.08 -4.22
CA LEU A 18 0.26 10.72 -4.75
C LEU A 18 1.13 10.62 -6.00
N LEU A 19 1.11 11.65 -6.86
CA LEU A 19 1.97 11.75 -8.03
C LEU A 19 3.44 11.80 -7.59
N PHE A 20 3.76 12.68 -6.63
CA PHE A 20 5.09 12.77 -6.05
C PHE A 20 5.54 11.45 -5.43
N LEU A 21 4.70 10.81 -4.61
CA LEU A 21 4.99 9.50 -4.03
C LEU A 21 5.22 8.42 -5.10
N THR A 22 4.56 8.53 -6.26
CA THR A 22 4.76 7.60 -7.37
C THR A 22 6.12 7.80 -8.05
N VAL A 23 6.54 9.06 -8.23
CA VAL A 23 7.90 9.37 -8.69
C VAL A 23 8.94 8.82 -7.70
N VAL A 24 8.70 8.97 -6.40
CA VAL A 24 9.57 8.40 -5.35
C VAL A 24 9.62 6.87 -5.45
N THR A 25 8.49 6.16 -5.66
CA THR A 25 8.52 4.70 -5.82
C THR A 25 9.35 4.26 -7.03
N VAL A 26 9.26 4.99 -8.14
CA VAL A 26 10.06 4.71 -9.34
C VAL A 26 11.54 4.98 -9.07
N ALA A 27 11.87 6.10 -8.41
CA ALA A 27 13.24 6.42 -8.04
C ALA A 27 13.86 5.36 -7.10
N VAL A 28 13.11 4.92 -6.09
CA VAL A 28 13.54 3.85 -5.16
C VAL A 28 13.79 2.54 -5.93
N SER A 29 12.99 2.21 -6.94
CA SER A 29 13.20 1.00 -7.74
C SER A 29 14.51 1.00 -8.54
N TYR A 30 15.09 2.17 -8.82
CA TYR A 30 16.38 2.30 -9.48
C TYR A 30 17.58 2.25 -8.51
N VAL A 31 17.35 2.38 -7.20
CA VAL A 31 18.43 2.30 -6.21
C VAL A 31 18.53 0.86 -5.72
N ASP A 32 19.61 0.18 -6.13
CA ASP A 32 19.87 -1.20 -5.73
C ASP A 32 20.32 -1.27 -4.26
N LEU A 33 19.36 -1.36 -3.34
CA LEU A 33 19.60 -1.50 -1.90
C LEU A 33 19.84 -2.96 -1.46
N GLY A 34 19.99 -3.89 -2.41
CA GLY A 34 20.07 -5.33 -2.16
C GLY A 34 18.68 -5.99 -2.14
N GLN A 35 18.60 -7.25 -2.62
CA GLN A 35 17.35 -7.95 -2.95
C GLN A 35 16.31 -7.99 -1.79
N GLY A 36 16.76 -8.10 -0.54
CA GLY A 36 15.87 -8.12 0.63
C GLY A 36 15.38 -6.73 1.07
N ALA A 37 16.28 -5.75 1.13
CA ALA A 37 15.95 -4.41 1.63
C ALA A 37 15.11 -3.60 0.63
N ASN A 38 15.32 -3.80 -0.68
CA ASN A 38 14.54 -3.11 -1.71
C ASN A 38 13.04 -3.44 -1.61
N THR A 39 12.71 -4.71 -1.38
CA THR A 39 11.32 -5.17 -1.21
C THR A 39 10.65 -4.50 0.00
N PHE A 40 11.34 -4.40 1.14
CA PHE A 40 10.79 -3.80 2.35
C PHE A 40 10.55 -2.28 2.18
N VAL A 41 11.50 -1.58 1.54
CA VAL A 41 11.36 -0.15 1.24
C VAL A 41 10.22 0.08 0.24
N ALA A 42 10.13 -0.72 -0.82
CA ALA A 42 9.04 -0.63 -1.78
C ALA A 42 7.67 -0.85 -1.12
N LEU A 43 7.55 -1.82 -0.21
CA LEU A 43 6.33 -2.10 0.54
C LEU A 43 5.96 -0.95 1.48
N ALA A 44 6.95 -0.35 2.15
CA ALA A 44 6.74 0.80 3.03
C ALA A 44 6.18 2.01 2.26
N VAL A 45 6.79 2.36 1.12
CA VAL A 45 6.29 3.48 0.29
C VAL A 45 4.91 3.17 -0.27
N ALA A 46 4.66 1.92 -0.71
CA ALA A 46 3.34 1.48 -1.16
C ALA A 46 2.27 1.62 -0.06
N SER A 47 2.62 1.30 1.20
CA SER A 47 1.72 1.42 2.35
C SER A 47 1.34 2.87 2.64
N VAL A 48 2.32 3.79 2.59
CA VAL A 48 2.05 5.23 2.75
C VAL A 48 1.14 5.73 1.63
N LYS A 49 1.39 5.32 0.38
CA LYS A 49 0.53 5.66 -0.76
C LYS A 49 -0.92 5.19 -0.55
N ALA A 50 -1.09 3.93 -0.13
CA ALA A 50 -2.39 3.33 0.12
C ALA A 50 -3.17 4.07 1.23
N TYR A 51 -2.49 4.52 2.28
CA TYR A 51 -3.10 5.32 3.34
C TYR A 51 -3.68 6.64 2.81
N PHE A 52 -2.93 7.40 2.00
CA PHE A 52 -3.42 8.66 1.42
C PHE A 52 -4.59 8.45 0.46
N VAL A 53 -4.57 7.35 -0.32
CA VAL A 53 -5.68 6.96 -1.20
C VAL A 53 -6.93 6.66 -0.38
N GLY A 54 -6.83 5.82 0.65
CA GLY A 54 -7.97 5.45 1.51
C GLY A 54 -8.54 6.66 2.26
N ALA A 55 -7.67 7.49 2.86
CA ALA A 55 -8.10 8.64 3.64
C ALA A 55 -8.84 9.70 2.80
N THR A 56 -8.42 9.93 1.55
CA THR A 56 -8.93 11.03 0.72
C THR A 56 -9.96 10.57 -0.32
N PHE A 57 -9.64 9.53 -1.10
CA PHE A 57 -10.47 9.12 -2.25
C PHE A 57 -11.62 8.20 -1.86
N MET A 58 -11.39 7.28 -0.92
CA MET A 58 -12.45 6.41 -0.40
C MET A 58 -13.34 7.12 0.63
N ASN A 59 -13.04 8.39 0.92
CA ASN A 59 -13.69 9.20 1.95
C ASN A 59 -13.86 8.42 3.27
N LEU A 60 -12.88 7.58 3.62
CA LEU A 60 -12.95 6.64 4.75
C LEU A 60 -13.16 7.36 6.09
N LYS A 61 -12.72 8.62 6.16
CA LYS A 61 -12.88 9.51 7.32
C LYS A 61 -14.30 10.07 7.49
N HIS A 62 -15.09 10.19 6.41
CA HIS A 62 -16.48 10.68 6.47
C HIS A 62 -17.53 9.59 6.21
N SER A 63 -17.12 8.39 5.80
CA SER A 63 -18.03 7.27 5.61
C SER A 63 -18.21 6.48 6.92
N GLY A 64 -19.35 5.80 7.05
CA GLY A 64 -19.72 5.06 8.26
C GLY A 64 -18.69 3.99 8.67
N PRO A 65 -18.78 3.48 9.91
CA PRO A 65 -17.79 2.56 10.50
C PRO A 65 -17.56 1.28 9.68
N THR A 66 -18.54 0.87 8.86
CA THR A 66 -18.46 -0.27 7.96
C THR A 66 -17.33 -0.17 6.94
N ASN A 67 -17.07 1.00 6.36
CA ASN A 67 -16.00 1.15 5.36
C ASN A 67 -14.61 0.98 5.98
N ILE A 68 -14.41 1.52 7.19
CA ILE A 68 -13.16 1.35 7.95
C ILE A 68 -12.97 -0.14 8.29
N ALA A 69 -14.03 -0.82 8.74
CA ALA A 69 -13.97 -2.25 9.05
C ALA A 69 -13.56 -3.09 7.83
N ILE A 70 -14.16 -2.85 6.66
CA ILE A 70 -13.81 -3.54 5.42
C ILE A 70 -12.34 -3.28 5.04
N PHE A 71 -11.88 -2.05 5.16
CA PHE A 71 -10.48 -1.70 4.89
C PHE A 71 -9.52 -2.47 5.82
N VAL A 72 -9.79 -2.49 7.12
CA VAL A 72 -8.96 -3.22 8.09
C VAL A 72 -8.94 -4.72 7.82
N VAL A 73 -10.11 -5.32 7.53
CA VAL A 73 -10.20 -6.75 7.19
C VAL A 73 -9.43 -7.05 5.89
N SER A 74 -9.51 -6.19 4.88
CA SER A 74 -8.77 -6.39 3.63
C SER A 74 -7.25 -6.37 3.83
N VAL A 75 -6.74 -5.44 4.66
CA VAL A 75 -5.31 -5.36 4.98
C VAL A 75 -4.87 -6.55 5.84
N PHE A 76 -5.72 -7.00 6.77
CA PHE A 76 -5.46 -8.20 7.56
C PHE A 76 -5.29 -9.44 6.68
N PHE A 77 -6.20 -9.68 5.74
CA PHE A 77 -6.09 -10.80 4.82
C PHE A 77 -4.89 -10.68 3.87
N LEU A 78 -4.56 -9.47 3.41
CA LEU A 78 -3.34 -9.22 2.63
C LEU A 78 -2.09 -9.61 3.43
N ALA A 79 -2.01 -9.22 4.71
CA ALA A 79 -0.88 -9.56 5.57
C ALA A 79 -0.75 -11.08 5.76
N VAL A 80 -1.87 -11.78 5.99
CA VAL A 80 -1.90 -13.25 6.10
C VAL A 80 -1.40 -13.91 4.82
N LEU A 81 -1.89 -13.47 3.65
CA LEU A 81 -1.47 -13.99 2.35
C LEU A 81 0.02 -13.73 2.09
N TYR A 82 0.50 -12.54 2.43
CA TYR A 82 1.90 -12.17 2.27
C TYR A 82 2.83 -13.05 3.11
N ILE A 83 2.49 -13.28 4.39
CA ILE A 83 3.26 -14.16 5.28
C ILE A 83 3.31 -15.59 4.72
N PHE A 84 2.19 -16.13 4.26
CA PHE A 84 2.16 -17.46 3.64
C PHE A 84 2.97 -17.54 2.35
N SER A 85 2.91 -16.51 1.51
CA SER A 85 3.68 -16.47 0.26
C SER A 85 5.19 -16.44 0.52
N VAL A 86 5.61 -15.64 1.50
CA VAL A 86 7.00 -15.60 1.93
C VAL A 86 7.41 -16.96 2.49
N ALA A 87 6.61 -17.55 3.38
CA ALA A 87 6.89 -18.88 3.93
C ALA A 87 7.01 -19.97 2.86
N ASP A 88 6.15 -19.96 1.83
CA ASP A 88 6.22 -20.88 0.68
C ASP A 88 7.51 -20.69 -0.13
N ILE A 89 7.94 -19.45 -0.37
CA ILE A 89 9.21 -19.18 -1.05
C ILE A 89 10.38 -19.72 -0.23
N TRP A 90 10.42 -19.44 1.08
CA TRP A 90 11.47 -19.93 1.95
C TRP A 90 11.55 -21.46 1.99
N THR A 91 10.41 -22.14 2.11
CA THR A 91 10.39 -23.61 2.12
C THR A 91 10.83 -24.18 0.77
N ARG A 92 10.48 -23.56 -0.37
CA ARG A 92 10.96 -24.00 -1.70
C ARG A 92 12.46 -23.79 -1.89
N VAL A 93 13.01 -22.67 -1.44
CA VAL A 93 14.45 -22.39 -1.52
C VAL A 93 15.25 -23.39 -0.69
N ILE A 94 14.73 -23.80 0.48
CA ILE A 94 15.36 -24.82 1.33
C ILE A 94 15.37 -26.21 0.66
N HIS A 95 14.34 -26.53 -0.14
CA HIS A 95 14.17 -27.83 -0.79
C HIS A 95 14.57 -27.86 -2.27
N ALA A 96 15.31 -26.87 -2.77
CA ALA A 96 15.96 -26.95 -4.07
C ALA A 96 17.44 -27.33 -3.89
N PRO A 97 17.78 -28.60 -3.58
CA PRO A 97 19.16 -29.06 -3.71
C PRO A 97 19.43 -29.41 -5.19
N VAL A 98 20.55 -28.90 -5.68
CA VAL A 98 21.37 -29.41 -6.80
C VAL A 98 20.73 -29.63 -8.19
N LEU A 99 21.04 -28.72 -9.10
CA LEU A 99 21.95 -29.04 -10.23
C LEU A 99 23.13 -28.05 -10.20
#